data_AF-A0A1R1XDA2-F1
#
_entry.id   AF-A0A1R1XDA2-F1
#
_cell.length_a   1.000
_cell.length_b   1.000
_cell.length_c   1.000
_cell.angle_alpha   90.00
_cell.angle_beta   90.00
_cell.angle_gamma   90.00
#
_symmetry.space_group_name_H-M   'P 1'
#
loop_
_entity.id
_entity.type
_entity.pdbx_description
1 polymer ?
#
loop_
_entity_poly.entity_id
_entity_poly.type
_entity_poly.pdbx_seq_one_letter_code
_entity_poly.pdbx_strand_id
1 'polypeptide(L)'
;QFLSFANIYLGNQENFPKSSPFLIYLLELVLNSLQYNVDLTIKTLSDLGSLNSILELIATKKNLFKLCHNKRVYILGACNLIQTIVSNSANPNSVYQIFQNGIPVFFKSVLDCVKGYPAAIKARSELESLYNKEYNENDDNDDDFNSDVESDFEGDDLNNEFNQAISGFTDGGNSKSGSNADITDDVSDNDLYSDEEYGYNGYDDNDDYDDELEEDLYFESPIDKVNVYLVITKTLEFMQSTNPSTFNALVGGLTPEEQQLLTVVSKESTSS
;
A
#
# COMPACT_ATOMS: atom_id res chain seq x y z
N GLN A 1 -5.25 15.92 17.37
CA GLN A 1 -5.77 14.95 18.37
C GLN A 1 -5.48 13.52 17.94
N PHE A 2 -5.89 13.07 16.75
CA PHE A 2 -5.61 11.70 16.27
C PHE A 2 -4.12 11.39 16.07
N LEU A 3 -3.35 12.26 15.40
CA LEU A 3 -1.89 12.07 15.28
C LEU A 3 -1.19 12.04 16.64
N SER A 4 -1.69 12.82 17.61
CA SER A 4 -1.18 12.79 18.99
C SER A 4 -1.46 11.47 19.69
N PHE A 5 -2.60 10.83 19.38
CA PHE A 5 -2.91 9.49 19.87
C PHE A 5 -2.00 8.44 19.23
N ALA A 6 -1.84 8.44 17.90
CA ALA A 6 -0.93 7.51 17.23
C ALA A 6 0.52 7.65 17.73
N ASN A 7 0.95 8.88 18.03
CA ASN A 7 2.26 9.15 18.58
C ASN A 7 2.53 8.48 19.94
N ILE A 8 1.50 8.22 20.75
CA ILE A 8 1.67 7.52 22.05
C ILE A 8 2.26 6.12 21.85
N TYR A 9 1.94 5.48 20.72
CA TYR A 9 2.31 4.12 20.38
C TYR A 9 3.47 4.07 19.38
N LEU A 10 3.37 4.80 18.26
CA LEU A 10 4.37 4.77 17.20
C LEU A 10 5.64 5.58 17.54
N GLY A 11 5.51 6.60 18.39
CA GLY A 11 6.62 7.47 18.80
C GLY A 11 7.36 6.99 20.05
N ASN A 12 6.88 5.93 20.71
CA ASN A 12 7.47 5.42 21.95
C ASN A 12 7.56 3.89 21.93
N GLN A 13 8.79 3.37 21.97
CA GLN A 13 9.07 1.93 21.96
C GLN A 13 8.43 1.17 23.13
N GLU A 14 8.26 1.79 24.31
CA GLU A 14 7.64 1.12 25.46
C GLU A 14 6.16 0.78 25.24
N ASN A 15 5.49 1.59 24.40
CA ASN A 15 4.08 1.44 24.07
C ASN A 15 3.88 0.88 22.66
N PHE A 16 4.91 0.32 22.03
CA PHE A 16 4.79 -0.11 20.65
C PHE A 16 3.66 -1.15 20.49
N PRO A 17 2.84 -1.08 19.42
CA PRO A 17 1.78 -2.05 19.19
C PRO A 17 2.33 -3.47 19.16
N LYS A 18 1.64 -4.37 19.87
CA LYS A 18 2.00 -5.80 19.94
C LYS A 18 1.26 -6.67 18.93
N SER A 19 0.26 -6.13 18.25
CA SER A 19 -0.50 -6.87 17.23
C SER A 19 -0.45 -6.15 15.89
N SER A 20 -0.35 -6.92 14.82
CA SER A 20 -0.33 -6.41 13.43
C SER A 20 -1.55 -5.55 13.11
N PRO A 21 -2.80 -5.96 13.45
CA PRO A 21 -3.98 -5.12 13.22
C PRO A 21 -3.86 -3.72 13.80
N PHE A 22 -3.42 -3.62 15.05
CA PHE A 22 -3.35 -2.32 15.72
C PHE A 22 -2.24 -1.45 15.12
N LEU A 23 -1.10 -2.04 14.78
CA LEU A 23 -0.04 -1.32 14.07
C LEU A 23 -0.52 -0.79 12.72
N ILE A 24 -1.20 -1.63 11.92
CA ILE A 24 -1.75 -1.25 10.62
C ILE A 24 -2.69 -0.06 10.76
N TYR A 25 -3.68 -0.11 11.66
CA TYR A 25 -4.62 1.01 11.86
C TYR A 25 -3.92 2.32 12.27
N LEU A 26 -2.87 2.24 13.09
CA LEU A 26 -2.10 3.43 13.48
C LEU A 26 -1.30 4.01 12.31
N LEU A 27 -0.69 3.17 11.46
CA LEU A 27 0.02 3.61 10.27
C LEU A 27 -0.95 4.16 9.22
N GLU A 28 -2.11 3.54 9.02
CA GLU A 28 -3.19 4.02 8.16
C GLU A 28 -3.69 5.39 8.59
N LEU A 29 -3.83 5.63 9.89
CA LEU A 29 -4.22 6.95 10.41
C LEU A 29 -3.21 8.02 9.97
N VAL A 30 -1.91 7.73 10.01
CA VAL A 30 -0.86 8.66 9.57
C VAL A 30 -0.92 8.86 8.05
N LEU A 31 -1.05 7.77 7.28
CA LEU A 31 -1.15 7.82 5.82
C LEU A 31 -2.38 8.60 5.35
N ASN A 32 -3.55 8.39 5.97
CA ASN A 32 -4.76 9.17 5.71
C ASN A 32 -4.58 10.64 6.10
N SER A 33 -3.82 10.94 7.15
CA SER A 33 -3.48 12.33 7.50
C SER A 33 -2.60 12.99 6.44
N LEU A 34 -1.63 12.25 5.86
CA LEU A 34 -0.84 12.71 4.72
C LEU A 34 -1.73 12.96 3.49
N GLN A 35 -2.74 12.12 3.26
CA GLN A 35 -3.69 12.32 2.17
C GLN A 35 -4.51 13.60 2.34
N TYR A 36 -4.92 13.90 3.58
CA TYR A 36 -5.70 15.10 3.88
C TYR A 36 -4.86 16.38 3.80
N ASN A 37 -3.70 16.41 4.47
CA ASN A 37 -2.80 17.56 4.47
C ASN A 37 -1.38 17.16 4.91
N VAL A 38 -0.46 17.07 3.95
CA VAL A 38 0.94 16.68 4.21
C VAL A 38 1.63 17.70 5.12
N ASP A 39 1.53 19.00 4.83
CA ASP A 39 2.21 20.05 5.61
C ASP A 39 1.82 20.06 7.09
N LEU A 40 0.52 19.96 7.37
CA LEU A 40 0.01 19.91 8.73
C LEU A 40 0.42 18.61 9.43
N THR A 41 0.40 17.48 8.72
CA THR A 41 0.80 16.18 9.28
C THR A 41 2.27 16.19 9.66
N ILE A 42 3.14 16.60 8.73
CA ILE A 42 4.59 16.66 8.92
C ILE A 42 4.93 17.64 10.05
N LYS A 43 4.32 18.83 10.06
CA LYS A 43 4.49 19.78 11.17
C LYS A 43 4.08 19.16 12.51
N THR A 44 2.91 18.53 12.57
CA THR A 44 2.40 17.94 13.82
C THR A 44 3.30 16.83 14.33
N LEU A 45 3.76 15.92 13.47
CA LEU A 45 4.69 14.86 13.85
C LEU A 45 6.07 15.40 14.24
N SER A 46 6.51 16.49 13.58
CA SER A 46 7.76 17.16 13.95
C SER A 46 7.66 17.81 15.33
N ASP A 47 6.55 18.49 15.63
CA ASP A 47 6.28 19.09 16.94
C ASP A 47 6.19 18.01 18.05
N LEU A 48 5.78 16.79 17.70
CA LEU A 48 5.74 15.63 18.59
C LEU A 48 7.08 14.88 18.71
N GLY A 49 8.08 15.21 17.90
CA GLY A 49 9.41 14.62 17.94
C GLY A 49 9.54 13.21 17.34
N SER A 50 8.49 12.69 16.68
CA SER A 50 8.40 11.32 16.19
C SER A 50 8.34 11.20 14.66
N LEU A 51 8.47 12.32 13.95
CA LEU A 51 8.37 12.35 12.50
C LEU A 51 9.27 11.33 11.80
N ASN A 52 10.56 11.31 12.14
CA ASN A 52 11.52 10.41 11.49
C ASN A 52 11.20 8.95 11.77
N SER A 53 10.94 8.59 13.03
CA SER A 53 10.63 7.21 13.40
C SER A 53 9.33 6.71 12.78
N ILE A 54 8.32 7.56 12.66
CA ILE A 54 7.04 7.19 12.03
C ILE A 54 7.21 7.04 10.52
N LEU A 55 7.96 7.92 9.85
CA LEU A 55 8.25 7.77 8.42
C LEU A 55 9.07 6.52 8.12
N GLU A 56 10.01 6.18 9.00
CA GLU A 56 10.78 4.94 8.95
C GLU A 56 9.86 3.71 9.09
N LEU A 57 8.97 3.70 10.09
CA LEU A 57 7.97 2.64 10.26
C LEU A 57 7.08 2.47 9.03
N ILE A 58 6.61 3.55 8.42
CA ILE A 58 5.82 3.47 7.18
C ILE A 58 6.64 2.80 6.06
N ALA A 59 7.91 3.20 5.89
CA ALA A 59 8.77 2.67 4.85
C ALA A 59 9.13 1.18 5.04
N THR A 60 9.37 0.75 6.29
CA THR A 60 9.80 -0.62 6.59
C THR A 60 8.63 -1.58 6.70
N LYS A 61 7.51 -1.16 7.31
CA LYS A 61 6.34 -2.02 7.58
C LYS A 61 5.29 -2.04 6.45
N LYS A 62 5.67 -1.68 5.22
CA LYS A 62 4.82 -1.74 4.02
C LYS A 62 4.21 -3.14 3.76
N ASN A 63 4.89 -4.21 4.15
CA ASN A 63 4.45 -5.59 3.90
C ASN A 63 3.21 -5.97 4.73
N LEU A 64 2.91 -5.23 5.81
CA LEU A 64 1.71 -5.43 6.62
C LEU A 64 0.43 -5.05 5.87
N PHE A 65 0.52 -4.22 4.83
CA PHE A 65 -0.62 -3.75 4.05
C PHE A 65 -1.03 -4.81 3.01
N LYS A 66 -1.73 -5.86 3.46
CA LYS A 66 -2.19 -6.98 2.62
C LYS A 66 -3.54 -6.71 1.94
N LEU A 67 -4.48 -6.06 2.65
CA LEU A 67 -5.86 -5.83 2.19
C LEU A 67 -5.96 -4.80 1.07
N CYS A 68 -7.05 -4.89 0.29
CA CYS A 68 -7.28 -4.02 -0.87
C CYS A 68 -7.31 -2.55 -0.44
N HIS A 69 -8.10 -2.23 0.59
CA HIS A 69 -8.21 -0.88 1.12
C HIS A 69 -6.86 -0.37 1.66
N ASN A 70 -6.17 -1.15 2.49
CA ASN A 70 -4.93 -0.70 3.14
C ASN A 70 -3.85 -0.40 2.09
N LYS A 71 -3.74 -1.21 1.03
CA LYS A 71 -2.83 -0.94 -0.11
C LYS A 71 -3.16 0.39 -0.80
N ARG A 72 -4.44 0.72 -1.01
CA ARG A 72 -4.84 2.04 -1.55
C ARG A 72 -4.38 3.16 -0.63
N VAL A 73 -4.65 3.06 0.67
CA VAL A 73 -4.26 4.07 1.68
C VAL A 73 -2.75 4.33 1.62
N TYR A 74 -1.95 3.27 1.55
CA TYR A 74 -0.49 3.37 1.46
C TYR A 74 -0.05 4.10 0.19
N ILE A 75 -0.52 3.65 -0.98
CA ILE A 75 -0.15 4.23 -2.28
C ILE A 75 -0.47 5.73 -2.32
N LEU A 76 -1.69 6.12 -1.95
CA LEU A 76 -2.11 7.52 -1.97
C LEU A 76 -1.30 8.37 -1.00
N GLY A 77 -1.11 7.90 0.25
CA GLY A 77 -0.37 8.62 1.27
C GLY A 77 1.10 8.84 0.90
N ALA A 78 1.77 7.79 0.43
CA ALA A 78 3.17 7.84 0.01
C ALA A 78 3.36 8.71 -1.24
N CYS A 79 2.48 8.61 -2.24
CA CYS A 79 2.51 9.49 -3.42
C CYS A 79 2.38 10.97 -3.04
N ASN A 80 1.45 11.32 -2.16
CA ASN A 80 1.28 12.71 -1.70
C ASN A 80 2.51 13.23 -0.93
N LEU A 81 3.13 12.38 -0.10
CA LEU A 81 4.38 12.70 0.57
C LEU A 81 5.51 12.98 -0.44
N ILE A 82 5.69 12.09 -1.43
CA ILE A 82 6.71 12.25 -2.48
C ILE A 82 6.51 13.54 -3.25
N GLN A 83 5.28 13.83 -3.71
CA GLN A 83 4.97 15.07 -4.43
C GLN A 83 5.29 16.31 -3.60
N THR A 84 5.00 16.28 -2.30
CA THR A 84 5.28 17.40 -1.39
C THR A 84 6.78 17.61 -1.18
N ILE A 85 7.54 16.51 -1.00
CA ILE A 85 9.00 16.57 -0.88
C ILE A 85 9.61 17.16 -2.17
N VAL A 86 9.15 16.70 -3.33
CA VAL A 86 9.64 17.18 -4.63
C VAL A 86 9.28 18.66 -4.85
N SER A 87 8.06 19.08 -4.52
CA SER A 87 7.62 20.48 -4.63
C SER A 87 8.49 21.44 -3.83
N ASN A 88 9.07 20.95 -2.73
CA ASN A 88 9.85 21.73 -1.79
C ASN A 88 11.37 21.59 -1.99
N SER A 89 11.83 20.82 -2.98
CA SER A 89 13.26 20.49 -3.17
C SER A 89 14.14 21.71 -3.45
N ALA A 90 13.59 22.78 -4.03
CA ALA A 90 14.32 24.01 -4.32
C ALA A 90 14.49 24.93 -3.09
N ASN A 91 13.75 24.70 -2.00
CA ASN A 91 13.82 25.53 -0.80
C ASN A 91 14.77 24.90 0.24
N PRO A 92 16.00 25.42 0.41
CA PRO A 92 17.00 24.83 1.31
C PRO A 92 16.62 24.93 2.79
N ASN A 93 15.69 25.83 3.16
CA ASN A 93 15.21 25.99 4.53
C ASN A 93 13.94 25.17 4.81
N SER A 94 13.49 24.37 3.85
CA SER A 94 12.30 23.56 4.01
C SER A 94 12.57 22.36 4.91
N VAL A 95 11.62 22.04 5.80
CA VAL A 95 11.63 20.81 6.59
C VAL A 95 11.69 19.56 5.71
N TYR A 96 11.32 19.67 4.43
CA TYR A 96 11.34 18.56 3.48
C TYR A 96 12.73 18.19 2.94
N GLN A 97 13.74 19.02 3.17
CA GLN A 97 15.09 18.75 2.66
C GLN A 97 15.70 17.48 3.24
N ILE A 98 15.41 17.18 4.52
CA ILE A 98 15.92 15.97 5.18
C ILE A 98 15.32 14.68 4.62
N PHE A 99 14.20 14.77 3.87
CA PHE A 99 13.50 13.62 3.31
C PHE A 99 13.77 13.38 1.83
N GLN A 100 14.59 14.20 1.17
CA GLN A 100 14.92 14.03 -0.26
C GLN A 100 15.52 12.64 -0.55
N ASN A 101 16.37 12.15 0.35
CA ASN A 101 16.97 10.82 0.25
C ASN A 101 15.97 9.68 0.50
N GLY A 102 14.81 9.97 1.08
CA GLY A 102 13.74 9.01 1.31
C GLY A 102 12.86 8.76 0.08
N ILE A 103 12.91 9.62 -0.95
CA ILE A 103 12.07 9.48 -2.15
C ILE A 103 12.21 8.09 -2.80
N PRO A 104 13.42 7.55 -3.05
CA PRO A 104 13.55 6.23 -3.66
C PRO A 104 12.98 5.11 -2.79
N VAL A 105 13.12 5.21 -1.46
CA VAL A 105 12.61 4.21 -0.51
C VAL A 105 11.09 4.18 -0.52
N PHE A 106 10.45 5.34 -0.40
CA PHE A 106 8.98 5.42 -0.46
C PHE A 106 8.45 5.00 -1.82
N PHE A 107 9.12 5.37 -2.91
CA PHE A 107 8.66 5.01 -4.24
C PHE A 107 8.76 3.50 -4.50
N LYS A 108 9.86 2.85 -4.10
CA LYS A 108 9.95 1.38 -4.14
C LYS A 108 8.87 0.71 -3.32
N SER A 109 8.58 1.27 -2.14
CA SER A 109 7.48 0.77 -1.31
C SER A 109 6.10 0.89 -1.98
N VAL A 110 5.89 1.97 -2.74
CA VAL A 110 4.69 2.12 -3.59
C VAL A 110 4.65 1.04 -4.67
N LEU A 111 5.77 0.76 -5.34
CA LEU A 111 5.83 -0.32 -6.35
C LEU A 111 5.49 -1.68 -5.74
N ASP A 112 6.01 -1.99 -4.56
CA ASP A 112 5.71 -3.27 -3.88
C ASP A 112 4.23 -3.39 -3.51
N CYS A 113 3.60 -2.30 -3.04
CA CYS A 113 2.16 -2.28 -2.80
C CYS A 113 1.37 -2.52 -4.10
N VAL A 114 1.78 -1.88 -5.20
CA VAL A 114 1.13 -2.01 -6.52
C VAL A 114 1.27 -3.41 -7.09
N LYS A 115 2.42 -4.08 -6.90
CA LYS A 115 2.61 -5.48 -7.33
C LYS A 115 1.54 -6.40 -6.73
N GLY A 116 1.28 -6.27 -5.42
CA GLY A 116 0.29 -7.07 -4.71
C GLY A 116 -1.16 -6.57 -4.82
N TYR A 117 -1.39 -5.42 -5.46
CA TYR A 117 -2.69 -4.77 -5.45
C TYR A 117 -3.77 -5.50 -6.29
N PRO A 118 -3.49 -6.00 -7.51
CA PRO A 118 -4.48 -6.79 -8.25
C PRO A 118 -4.91 -8.07 -7.54
N ALA A 119 -3.98 -8.73 -6.86
CA ALA A 119 -4.28 -9.91 -6.05
C ALA A 119 -5.24 -9.55 -4.90
N ALA A 120 -5.03 -8.42 -4.24
CA ALA A 120 -5.92 -7.93 -3.19
C ALA A 120 -7.32 -7.56 -3.72
N ILE A 121 -7.42 -6.93 -4.90
CA ILE A 121 -8.72 -6.65 -5.56
C ILE A 121 -9.44 -7.97 -5.85
N LYS A 122 -8.73 -8.94 -6.42
CA LYS A 122 -9.30 -10.25 -6.76
C LYS A 122 -9.78 -10.98 -5.51
N ALA A 123 -8.98 -11.01 -4.45
CA ALA A 123 -9.36 -11.63 -3.17
C ALA A 123 -10.63 -10.99 -2.58
N ARG A 124 -10.74 -9.66 -2.63
CA ARG A 124 -11.97 -8.95 -2.21
C ARG A 124 -13.18 -9.34 -3.06
N SER A 125 -13.03 -9.36 -4.39
CA SER A 125 -14.12 -9.74 -5.30
C SER A 125 -14.58 -11.20 -5.12
N GLU A 126 -13.65 -12.12 -4.87
CA GLU A 126 -13.96 -13.51 -4.56
C GLU A 126 -14.73 -13.63 -3.23
N LEU A 127 -14.34 -12.86 -2.20
CA LEU A 127 -15.05 -12.78 -0.93
C LEU A 127 -16.49 -12.27 -1.16
N GLU A 128 -16.67 -11.18 -1.92
CA GLU A 128 -17.99 -10.64 -2.25
C GLU A 128 -18.88 -11.68 -2.97
N SER A 129 -18.31 -12.45 -3.91
CA SER A 129 -19.05 -13.51 -4.61
C SER A 129 -19.49 -14.62 -3.66
N LEU A 130 -18.64 -15.04 -2.73
CA LEU A 130 -18.97 -16.09 -1.75
C LEU A 130 -20.09 -15.65 -0.81
N TYR A 131 -20.01 -14.44 -0.26
CA TYR A 131 -21.07 -13.88 0.60
C TYR A 131 -22.40 -13.81 -0.16
N ASN A 132 -22.41 -13.29 -1.40
CA ASN A 132 -23.63 -13.21 -2.19
C ASN A 132 -24.23 -14.60 -2.50
N LYS A 133 -23.41 -15.64 -2.69
CA LYS A 133 -23.92 -17.02 -2.88
C LYS A 133 -24.54 -17.58 -1.61
N GLU A 134 -23.91 -17.41 -0.44
CA GLU A 134 -24.46 -17.89 0.84
C GLU A 134 -25.80 -17.23 1.19
N TYR A 135 -25.99 -15.96 0.84
CA TYR A 135 -27.28 -15.28 1.01
C TYR A 135 -28.36 -15.81 0.05
N ASN A 136 -28.00 -16.18 -1.18
CA ASN A 136 -28.94 -16.66 -2.21
C ASN A 136 -29.25 -18.17 -2.13
N GLU A 137 -28.40 -18.99 -1.51
CA GLU A 137 -28.66 -20.43 -1.32
C GLU A 137 -29.63 -20.71 -0.16
N ASN A 138 -30.00 -19.71 0.65
CA ASN A 138 -30.95 -19.84 1.76
C ASN A 138 -32.37 -19.36 1.43
N ASP A 139 -32.63 -18.89 0.21
CA ASP A 139 -33.97 -18.52 -0.25
C ASP A 139 -34.46 -19.56 -1.28
N ASP A 140 -35.04 -20.65 -0.77
CA ASP A 140 -35.90 -21.59 -1.52
C ASP A 140 -37.21 -20.88 -1.96
N ASN A 141 -37.10 -19.71 -2.59
CA ASN A 141 -38.19 -19.06 -3.28
C ASN A 141 -37.73 -18.73 -4.70
N ASP A 142 -38.22 -19.55 -5.62
CA ASP A 142 -38.34 -19.29 -7.05
C ASP A 142 -39.01 -17.93 -7.30
N ASP A 143 -38.28 -16.83 -7.17
CA ASP A 143 -38.62 -15.58 -7.81
C ASP A 143 -37.35 -15.00 -8.44
N ASP A 144 -37.33 -15.15 -9.76
CA ASP A 144 -36.48 -14.54 -10.77
C ASP A 144 -36.31 -13.03 -10.52
N PHE A 145 -35.49 -12.67 -9.54
CA PHE A 145 -34.94 -11.33 -9.40
C PHE A 145 -33.59 -11.33 -10.09
N ASN A 146 -33.66 -11.28 -11.41
CA ASN A 146 -32.58 -10.80 -12.24
C ASN A 146 -32.28 -9.36 -11.81
N SER A 147 -31.52 -9.19 -10.72
CA SER A 147 -30.84 -7.95 -10.44
C SER A 147 -29.76 -7.86 -11.50
N ASP A 148 -30.10 -7.21 -12.61
CA ASP A 148 -29.16 -6.49 -13.46
C ASP A 148 -28.49 -5.40 -12.61
N VAL A 149 -27.74 -5.81 -11.58
CA VAL A 149 -26.53 -5.11 -11.24
C VAL A 149 -25.64 -5.50 -12.40
N GLU A 150 -25.61 -4.65 -13.42
CA GLU A 150 -24.47 -4.55 -14.30
C GLU A 150 -23.26 -4.40 -13.38
N SER A 151 -22.67 -5.53 -12.97
CA SER A 151 -21.29 -5.58 -12.58
C SER A 151 -20.53 -5.32 -13.87
N ASP A 152 -20.50 -4.04 -14.25
CA ASP A 152 -19.76 -3.52 -15.40
C ASP A 152 -18.24 -3.59 -15.14
N PHE A 153 -17.83 -4.29 -14.07
CA PHE A 153 -16.57 -4.98 -14.06
C PHE A 153 -16.68 -6.20 -14.97
N GLU A 154 -16.67 -5.93 -16.29
CA GLU A 154 -15.99 -6.82 -17.21
C GLU A 154 -14.65 -7.10 -16.55
N GLY A 155 -14.52 -8.28 -15.93
CA GLY A 155 -13.26 -8.88 -15.55
C GLY A 155 -12.53 -9.22 -16.83
N ASP A 156 -12.23 -8.19 -17.62
CA ASP A 156 -11.33 -8.21 -18.73
C ASP A 156 -10.01 -8.62 -18.09
N ASP A 157 -9.71 -9.90 -18.29
CA ASP A 157 -8.44 -10.58 -18.04
C ASP A 157 -7.38 -9.58 -17.60
N LEU A 158 -7.19 -9.41 -16.27
CA LEU A 158 -6.13 -8.56 -15.72
C LEU A 158 -4.86 -8.96 -16.47
N ASN A 159 -4.47 -8.09 -17.41
CA ASN A 159 -3.81 -8.48 -18.66
C ASN A 159 -2.69 -9.49 -18.39
N ASN A 160 -2.57 -10.51 -19.25
CA ASN A 160 -1.41 -11.41 -19.29
C ASN A 160 -0.06 -10.64 -19.18
N GLU A 161 -0.05 -9.37 -19.61
CA GLU A 161 1.03 -8.40 -19.45
C GLU A 161 1.33 -7.95 -18.00
N PHE A 162 0.33 -7.72 -17.13
CA PHE A 162 0.56 -7.42 -15.70
C PHE A 162 1.13 -8.65 -15.00
N ASN A 163 0.50 -9.82 -15.20
CA ASN A 163 1.00 -11.08 -14.66
C ASN A 163 2.42 -11.39 -15.16
N GLN A 164 2.73 -11.08 -16.42
CA GLN A 164 4.07 -11.21 -16.97
C GLN A 164 5.06 -10.22 -16.32
N ALA A 165 4.66 -8.95 -16.12
CA ALA A 165 5.50 -7.95 -15.44
C ALA A 165 5.78 -8.33 -13.98
N ILE A 166 4.84 -8.98 -13.29
CA ILE A 166 5.04 -9.50 -11.93
C ILE A 166 5.83 -10.81 -11.93
N SER A 167 5.68 -11.67 -12.95
CA SER A 167 6.37 -12.96 -13.01
C SER A 167 7.90 -12.85 -13.04
N GLY A 168 8.45 -11.74 -13.56
CA GLY A 168 9.88 -11.45 -13.51
C GLY A 168 10.42 -11.15 -12.11
N PHE A 169 9.53 -10.89 -11.13
CA PHE A 169 9.87 -10.73 -9.72
C PHE A 169 9.71 -12.02 -8.90
N THR A 170 9.06 -13.05 -9.46
CA THR A 170 8.81 -14.32 -8.76
C THR A 170 9.75 -15.41 -9.27
N ASP A 171 11.03 -15.32 -8.93
CA ASP A 171 11.88 -16.52 -8.90
C ASP A 171 11.84 -17.06 -7.47
N GLY A 172 10.85 -17.91 -7.15
CA GLY A 172 10.82 -18.61 -5.84
C GLY A 172 9.48 -19.13 -5.31
N GLY A 173 8.31 -18.72 -5.81
CA GLY A 173 7.02 -19.06 -5.17
C GLY A 173 5.99 -19.68 -6.12
N ASN A 174 6.01 -20.99 -6.26
CA ASN A 174 5.05 -21.73 -7.09
C ASN A 174 3.62 -21.62 -6.50
N SER A 175 2.78 -20.77 -7.10
CA SER A 175 1.35 -20.70 -6.80
C SER A 175 0.65 -21.99 -7.25
N LYS A 176 0.45 -22.93 -6.32
CA LYS A 176 -0.52 -24.01 -6.51
C LYS A 176 -1.90 -23.53 -6.08
N SER A 177 -2.75 -23.33 -7.08
CA SER A 177 -4.20 -23.34 -6.96
C SER A 177 -4.65 -24.59 -6.16
N GLY A 178 -5.29 -24.40 -5.01
CA GLY A 178 -5.80 -25.47 -4.17
C GLY A 178 -6.72 -24.91 -3.09
N SER A 179 -7.98 -25.33 -3.13
CA SER A 179 -9.06 -25.10 -2.18
C SER A 179 -8.70 -25.40 -0.71
N ASN A 180 -9.15 -24.50 0.18
CA ASN A 180 -9.39 -24.63 1.63
C ASN A 180 -8.41 -25.40 2.54
N ALA A 181 -8.06 -24.73 3.64
CA ALA A 181 -7.46 -25.20 4.90
C ALA A 181 -5.93 -25.23 4.99
N ASP A 182 -5.44 -24.67 6.11
CA ASP A 182 -4.04 -24.56 6.58
C ASP A 182 -3.10 -23.68 5.75
N ILE A 183 -3.02 -22.39 6.12
CA ILE A 183 -1.81 -21.60 5.90
C ILE A 183 -0.90 -21.87 7.10
N THR A 184 -0.18 -22.99 7.06
CA THR A 184 0.97 -23.21 7.93
C THR A 184 2.21 -22.64 7.24
N ASP A 185 2.94 -21.80 7.98
CA ASP A 185 4.37 -21.50 7.87
C ASP A 185 5.09 -22.07 6.64
N ASP A 186 5.33 -21.22 5.64
CA ASP A 186 6.66 -21.08 5.02
C ASP A 186 6.68 -19.85 4.09
N VAL A 187 7.09 -18.70 4.59
CA VAL A 187 7.59 -17.61 3.74
C VAL A 187 8.90 -17.08 4.32
N SER A 188 9.96 -17.87 4.14
CA SER A 188 11.31 -17.36 4.07
C SER A 188 11.52 -16.68 2.72
N ASP A 189 11.31 -15.36 2.62
CA ASP A 189 12.08 -14.53 1.66
C ASP A 189 11.94 -13.01 1.87
N ASN A 190 12.99 -12.38 2.41
CA ASN A 190 13.56 -11.12 1.88
C ASN A 190 14.84 -10.73 2.65
N ASP A 191 15.93 -11.42 2.35
CA ASP A 191 17.31 -11.10 2.78
C ASP A 191 17.91 -9.85 2.08
N LEU A 192 17.08 -8.87 1.68
CA LEU A 192 17.55 -7.66 0.98
C LEU A 192 17.23 -6.33 1.69
N TYR A 193 16.52 -6.36 2.81
CA TYR A 193 16.44 -5.26 3.77
C TYR A 193 16.31 -5.88 5.15
N SER A 194 17.41 -6.23 5.80
CA SER A 194 17.31 -6.73 7.17
C SER A 194 16.74 -5.62 8.05
N ASP A 195 15.65 -5.93 8.75
CA ASP A 195 15.09 -5.10 9.83
C ASP A 195 16.16 -4.81 10.91
N GLU A 196 17.30 -5.51 10.90
CA GLU A 196 18.46 -5.26 11.76
C GLU A 196 19.25 -3.98 11.43
N GLU A 197 19.20 -3.44 10.20
CA GLU A 197 19.95 -2.21 9.85
C GLU A 197 19.27 -0.93 10.39
N TYR A 198 17.97 -1.01 10.69
CA TYR A 198 17.14 0.11 11.11
C TYR A 198 16.60 -0.18 12.51
N GLY A 199 17.33 0.26 13.55
CA GLY A 199 17.27 -0.16 14.96
C GLY A 199 15.94 -0.03 15.73
N TYR A 200 14.84 -0.50 15.17
CA TYR A 200 13.52 -0.59 15.77
C TYR A 200 13.26 -2.01 16.30
N ASN A 201 13.96 -2.39 17.36
CA ASN A 201 13.91 -3.72 18.00
C ASN A 201 12.62 -3.99 18.83
N GLY A 202 11.48 -3.44 18.43
CA GLY A 202 10.24 -3.50 19.22
C GLY A 202 9.16 -4.44 18.68
N TYR A 203 9.30 -4.95 17.46
CA TYR A 203 8.32 -5.79 16.79
C TYR A 203 8.97 -7.12 16.39
N ASP A 204 8.52 -8.22 16.97
CA ASP A 204 8.89 -9.56 16.54
C ASP A 204 7.78 -10.06 15.60
N ASP A 205 8.10 -10.24 14.31
CA ASP A 205 7.18 -10.81 13.31
C ASP A 205 6.77 -12.27 13.68
N ASN A 206 7.37 -12.89 14.71
CA ASN A 206 7.10 -14.26 15.18
C ASN A 206 6.18 -14.36 16.41
N ASP A 207 5.54 -13.28 16.86
CA ASP A 207 4.65 -13.35 18.02
C ASP A 207 3.28 -13.97 17.63
N ASP A 208 2.85 -15.01 18.37
CA ASP A 208 1.59 -15.80 18.28
C ASP A 208 0.26 -14.99 18.37
N TYR A 209 0.30 -13.67 18.20
CA TYR A 209 -0.85 -12.74 18.25
C TYR A 209 -1.15 -12.10 16.89
N ASP A 210 -0.82 -12.78 15.79
CA ASP A 210 -1.17 -12.33 14.43
C ASP A 210 -2.60 -12.78 14.07
N ASP A 211 -3.59 -12.16 14.73
CA ASP A 211 -4.94 -12.14 14.18
C ASP A 211 -4.85 -11.37 12.84
N GLU A 212 -4.73 -12.08 11.72
CA GLU A 212 -4.65 -11.46 10.40
C GLU A 212 -5.90 -10.58 10.18
N LEU A 213 -5.70 -9.35 9.69
CA LEU A 213 -6.81 -8.48 9.34
C LEU A 213 -7.62 -9.11 8.20
N GLU A 214 -8.93 -9.22 8.40
CA GLU A 214 -9.87 -9.65 7.36
C GLU A 214 -10.43 -8.44 6.59
N GLU A 215 -10.80 -8.68 5.33
CA GLU A 215 -11.40 -7.65 4.48
C GLU A 215 -12.87 -7.41 4.90
N ASP A 216 -13.21 -6.16 5.28
CA ASP A 216 -14.59 -5.76 5.56
C ASP A 216 -15.27 -5.31 4.25
N LEU A 217 -16.21 -6.13 3.76
CA LEU A 217 -16.96 -5.88 2.53
C LEU A 217 -17.94 -4.71 2.64
N TYR A 218 -18.42 -4.39 3.85
CA TYR A 218 -19.39 -3.32 4.07
C TYR A 218 -18.72 -1.96 4.28
N PHE A 219 -17.40 -1.97 4.47
CA PHE A 219 -16.63 -0.74 4.55
C PHE A 219 -16.38 -0.18 3.14
N GLU A 220 -16.91 1.04 2.91
CA GLU A 220 -16.62 1.86 1.74
C GLU A 220 -16.13 3.24 2.19
N SER A 221 -15.11 3.74 1.52
CA SER A 221 -14.48 5.03 1.75
C SER A 221 -14.36 5.81 0.44
N PRO A 222 -14.23 7.15 0.49
CA PRO A 222 -14.07 7.96 -0.72
C PRO A 222 -12.86 7.57 -1.58
N ILE A 223 -11.82 6.97 -0.99
CA ILE A 223 -10.60 6.58 -1.72
C ILE A 223 -10.77 5.28 -2.52
N ASP A 224 -11.83 4.50 -2.28
CA ASP A 224 -12.07 3.26 -3.02
C ASP A 224 -12.47 3.53 -4.48
N LYS A 225 -12.91 4.76 -4.77
CA LYS A 225 -13.22 5.24 -6.14
C LYS A 225 -11.99 5.81 -6.87
N VAL A 226 -10.84 5.91 -6.19
CA VAL A 226 -9.63 6.49 -6.77
C VAL A 226 -8.87 5.44 -7.55
N ASN A 227 -8.56 5.72 -8.81
CA ASN A 227 -7.63 4.92 -9.60
C ASN A 227 -6.19 5.13 -9.09
N VAL A 228 -5.66 4.14 -8.37
CA VAL A 228 -4.31 4.20 -7.80
C VAL A 228 -3.22 4.25 -8.87
N TYR A 229 -3.42 3.60 -10.03
CA TYR A 229 -2.47 3.63 -11.14
C TYR A 229 -2.33 5.05 -11.68
N LEU A 230 -3.45 5.76 -11.82
CA LEU A 230 -3.45 7.17 -12.22
C LEU A 230 -2.71 8.05 -11.22
N VAL A 231 -2.88 7.83 -9.91
CA VAL A 231 -2.15 8.59 -8.88
C VAL A 231 -0.63 8.40 -9.03
N ILE A 232 -0.16 7.19 -9.30
CA ILE A 232 1.26 6.90 -9.49
C ILE A 232 1.80 7.55 -10.76
N THR A 233 1.09 7.39 -11.89
CA THR A 233 1.45 8.05 -13.16
C THR A 233 1.54 9.57 -12.99
N LYS A 234 0.55 10.19 -12.34
CA LYS A 234 0.54 11.63 -12.07
C LYS A 234 1.68 12.06 -11.14
N THR A 235 2.06 11.22 -10.18
CA THR A 235 3.21 11.47 -9.31
C THR A 235 4.51 11.51 -10.11
N LEU A 236 4.70 10.58 -11.04
CA LEU A 236 5.87 10.55 -11.92
C LEU A 236 5.91 11.73 -12.88
N GLU A 237 4.79 12.08 -13.52
CA GLU A 237 4.66 13.27 -14.38
C GLU A 237 4.96 14.57 -13.60
N PHE A 238 4.45 14.66 -12.37
CA PHE A 238 4.70 15.78 -11.48
C PHE A 238 6.19 15.89 -11.14
N MET A 239 6.84 14.78 -10.83
CA MET A 239 8.28 14.76 -10.54
C MET A 239 9.10 15.14 -11.77
N GLN A 240 8.75 14.60 -12.94
CA GLN A 240 9.43 14.90 -14.20
C GLN A 240 9.35 16.39 -14.56
N SER A 241 8.21 17.04 -14.31
CA SER A 241 8.02 18.47 -14.62
C SER A 241 8.60 19.41 -13.57
N THR A 242 8.52 19.04 -12.28
CA THR A 242 8.93 19.90 -11.16
C THR A 242 10.42 19.75 -10.82
N ASN A 243 10.94 18.52 -10.86
CA ASN A 243 12.33 18.23 -10.55
C ASN A 243 12.86 17.07 -11.44
N PRO A 244 13.21 17.37 -12.71
CA PRO A 244 13.68 16.36 -13.66
C PRO A 244 14.90 15.58 -13.16
N SER A 245 15.78 16.21 -12.38
CA SER A 245 16.95 15.54 -11.79
C SER A 245 16.55 14.41 -10.84
N THR A 246 15.61 14.67 -9.93
CA THR A 246 15.11 13.65 -8.99
C THR A 246 14.38 12.54 -9.74
N PHE A 247 13.57 12.88 -10.75
CA PHE A 247 12.92 11.89 -11.61
C PHE A 247 13.92 10.97 -12.30
N ASN A 248 14.93 11.55 -12.97
CA ASN A 248 15.94 10.77 -13.69
C ASN A 248 16.77 9.88 -12.75
N ALA A 249 17.11 10.38 -11.56
CA ALA A 249 17.81 9.60 -10.54
C ALA A 249 16.96 8.45 -10.01
N LEU A 250 15.67 8.70 -9.79
CA LEU A 250 14.71 7.67 -9.35
C LEU A 250 14.58 6.57 -10.41
N VAL A 251 14.21 6.92 -11.64
CA VAL A 251 13.97 5.96 -12.73
C VAL A 251 15.25 5.21 -13.09
N GLY A 252 16.40 5.89 -13.10
CA GLY A 252 17.70 5.26 -13.35
C GLY A 252 18.16 4.29 -12.26
N GLY A 253 17.59 4.38 -11.05
CA GLY A 253 17.84 3.47 -9.93
C GLY A 253 16.89 2.28 -9.85
N LEU A 254 15.90 2.20 -10.75
CA LEU A 254 14.95 1.09 -10.80
C LEU A 254 15.52 -0.12 -11.55
N THR A 255 15.15 -1.32 -11.11
CA THR A 255 15.47 -2.56 -11.84
C THR A 255 14.68 -2.66 -13.16
N PRO A 256 15.11 -3.49 -14.12
CA PRO A 256 14.36 -3.71 -15.35
C PRO A 256 12.90 -4.13 -15.11
N GLU A 257 12.67 -4.96 -14.10
CA GLU A 257 11.35 -5.44 -13.72
C GLU A 257 10.50 -4.30 -13.13
N GLU A 258 11.10 -3.42 -12.31
CA GLU A 258 10.43 -2.22 -11.77
C GLU A 258 10.06 -1.24 -12.90
N GLN A 259 10.92 -1.08 -13.89
CA GLN A 259 10.64 -0.27 -15.08
C GLN A 259 9.53 -0.87 -15.95
N GLN A 260 9.48 -2.20 -16.08
CA GLN A 260 8.39 -2.89 -16.77
C GLN A 260 7.07 -2.68 -16.03
N LEU A 261 7.06 -2.83 -14.70
CA LEU A 261 5.89 -2.55 -13.88
C LEU A 261 5.37 -1.11 -14.09
N LEU A 262 6.25 -0.12 -14.17
CA LEU A 262 5.85 1.27 -14.46
C LEU A 262 5.17 1.41 -15.83
N THR A 263 5.59 0.63 -16.83
CA THR A 263 4.95 0.64 -18.15
C THR A 263 3.52 0.12 -18.06
N VAL A 264 3.31 -0.95 -17.29
CA VAL A 264 1.97 -1.49 -17.06
C VAL A 264 1.11 -0.53 -16.25
N VAL A 265 1.63 0.06 -15.16
CA VAL A 265 0.94 1.08 -14.37
C VAL A 265 0.48 2.25 -15.25
N SER A 266 1.33 2.71 -16.15
CA SER A 266 0.99 3.80 -17.09
C SER A 266 -0.16 3.40 -18.01
N LYS A 267 -0.15 2.17 -18.55
CA LYS A 267 -1.23 1.65 -19.39
C LYS A 267 -2.56 1.58 -18.62
N GLU A 268 -2.56 0.94 -17.44
CA GLU A 268 -3.75 0.80 -16.59
C GLU A 268 -4.31 2.16 -16.14
N SER A 269 -3.45 3.18 -15.97
CA SER A 269 -3.91 4.54 -15.65
C SER A 269 -4.78 5.21 -16.73
N THR A 270 -4.73 4.72 -17.96
CA THR A 270 -5.51 5.24 -19.09
C THR A 270 -6.75 4.40 -19.43
N SER A 271 -6.86 3.21 -18.85
CA SER A 271 -7.93 2.24 -19.13
C SER A 271 -9.18 2.40 -18.24
N SER A 272 -9.13 3.25 -17.20
CA SER A 272 -10.26 3.47 -16.25
C SER A 272 -10.87 4.85 -16.34
#